data_AF-A0A2N2AK44-F1
#
_entry.id   AF-A0A2N2AK44-F1
#
_cell.length_a   1.000
_cell.length_b   1.000
_cell.length_c   1.000
_cell.angle_alpha   90.00
_cell.angle_beta   90.00
_cell.angle_gamma   90.00
#
_symmetry.space_group_name_H-M   'P 1'
#
loop_
_entity.id
_entity.type
_entity.pdbx_description
1 polymer ?
#
loop_
_entity_poly.entity_id
_entity_poly.type
_entity_poly.pdbx_seq_one_letter_code
_entity_poly.pdbx_strand_id
1 'polypeptide(L)'
;MNILLTGATGFIGSHLLRALQAQGHQVTACVRDPASAARQFPGPRYITCDFTRDHTVASWRDRLAGVEVIINAVGIIRESGAQTFHALHFAAPRALFLAAAEAGVKKVIQISALGADDQAESRYHLTKRAADDVLAGLGLDCVILRPSIVHGAGAKSSEMFRALAALPFIPVPDDGRQLLQPIHIDDLVRVVLASIAKPEAGCPRIDLVGPEPITFLDMLLQMRRWLGLSRPRVLHVPYALLLPLARIGGFLGNAPITPETAAMLRRGNCAPVQALIERFGINPTGFVQVLDGTPATQADRWHARLYWLRPLLRLSIAFTWIGTAIVSALLYPAADSYALLAQTGIQGIYAPLTLYGAAALDLALGIAVLTRYRLRETVWPQIAVIIGYMLIISWALPEYWLHPFGPLTKNVPLLAAILTMYAMERR
;
A
#
# COMPACT_ATOMS: atom_id res chain seq x y z
N MET A 1 -0.77 -30.91 -9.08
CA MET A 1 -1.72 -30.66 -7.98
C MET A 1 -2.59 -29.48 -8.32
N ASN A 2 -3.84 -29.51 -7.86
CA ASN A 2 -4.79 -28.41 -7.98
C ASN A 2 -4.69 -27.49 -6.76
N ILE A 3 -4.21 -26.27 -6.97
CA ILE A 3 -3.89 -25.34 -5.90
C ILE A 3 -4.80 -24.13 -5.98
N LEU A 4 -5.49 -23.83 -4.88
CA LEU A 4 -6.21 -22.58 -4.70
C LEU A 4 -5.32 -21.57 -4.00
N LEU A 5 -5.05 -20.43 -4.66
CA LEU A 5 -4.22 -19.35 -4.13
C LEU A 5 -5.08 -18.12 -3.89
N THR A 6 -5.23 -17.72 -2.62
CA THR A 6 -5.84 -16.43 -2.27
C THR A 6 -4.77 -15.35 -2.18
N GLY A 7 -5.14 -14.10 -2.48
CA GLY A 7 -4.18 -12.99 -2.44
C GLY A 7 -3.18 -13.00 -3.60
N ALA A 8 -3.51 -13.66 -4.71
CA ALA A 8 -2.63 -13.85 -5.87
C ALA A 8 -2.14 -12.54 -6.52
N THR A 9 -2.87 -11.44 -6.39
CA THR A 9 -2.46 -10.11 -6.88
C THR A 9 -1.68 -9.28 -5.86
N GLY A 10 -1.50 -9.81 -4.64
CA GLY A 10 -0.66 -9.21 -3.60
C GLY A 10 0.83 -9.46 -3.86
N PHE A 11 1.68 -8.85 -3.02
CA PHE A 11 3.13 -9.00 -3.14
C PHE A 11 3.55 -10.48 -3.03
N ILE A 12 3.30 -11.13 -1.89
CA ILE A 12 3.67 -12.54 -1.70
C ILE A 12 2.95 -13.44 -2.72
N GLY A 13 1.64 -13.25 -2.90
CA GLY A 13 0.83 -14.09 -3.78
C GLY A 13 1.25 -14.03 -5.25
N SER A 14 1.69 -12.90 -5.78
CA SER A 14 2.14 -12.80 -7.19
C SER A 14 3.44 -13.55 -7.45
N HIS A 15 4.37 -13.52 -6.49
CA HIS A 15 5.60 -14.31 -6.54
C HIS A 15 5.30 -15.81 -6.41
N LEU A 16 4.41 -16.19 -5.50
CA LEU A 16 3.93 -17.57 -5.39
C LEU A 16 3.25 -18.04 -6.67
N LEU A 17 2.35 -17.24 -7.24
CA LEU A 17 1.63 -17.58 -8.46
C LEU A 17 2.60 -17.93 -9.59
N ARG A 18 3.59 -17.06 -9.84
CA ARG A 18 4.64 -17.29 -10.84
C ARG A 18 5.40 -18.59 -10.57
N ALA A 19 5.81 -18.81 -9.32
CA ALA A 19 6.61 -19.98 -8.96
C ALA A 19 5.81 -21.29 -9.05
N LEU A 20 4.54 -21.29 -8.65
CA LEU A 20 3.64 -22.43 -8.77
C LEU A 20 3.38 -22.81 -10.23
N GLN A 21 3.17 -21.81 -11.10
CA GLN A 21 3.03 -22.04 -12.53
C GLN A 21 4.32 -22.60 -13.15
N ALA A 22 5.49 -22.10 -12.72
CA ALA A 22 6.78 -22.61 -13.19
C ALA A 22 7.03 -24.08 -12.79
N GLN A 23 6.45 -24.53 -11.68
CA GLN A 23 6.47 -25.94 -11.27
C GLN A 23 5.36 -26.80 -11.90
N GLY A 24 4.56 -26.25 -12.82
CA GLY A 24 3.51 -26.98 -13.54
C GLY A 24 2.26 -27.28 -12.70
N HIS A 25 2.06 -26.59 -11.57
CA HIS A 25 0.83 -26.74 -10.80
C HIS A 25 -0.37 -26.07 -11.51
N GLN A 26 -1.56 -26.66 -11.35
CA GLN A 26 -2.80 -26.05 -11.82
C GLN A 26 -3.30 -25.08 -10.75
N VAL A 27 -3.09 -23.78 -10.98
CA VAL A 27 -3.44 -22.74 -10.01
C VAL A 27 -4.79 -22.12 -10.33
N THR A 28 -5.68 -22.14 -9.34
CA THR A 28 -6.90 -21.33 -9.29
C THR A 28 -6.64 -20.13 -8.37
N ALA A 29 -6.51 -18.95 -8.96
CA ALA A 29 -6.24 -17.71 -8.26
C ALA A 29 -7.55 -17.00 -7.88
N CYS A 30 -7.74 -16.80 -6.57
CA CYS A 30 -8.90 -16.13 -6.02
C CYS A 30 -8.61 -14.62 -5.88
N VAL A 31 -9.37 -13.80 -6.60
CA VAL A 31 -9.14 -12.36 -6.74
C VAL A 31 -10.46 -11.59 -6.76
N ARG A 32 -10.43 -10.29 -6.47
CA ARG A 32 -11.65 -9.45 -6.51
C ARG A 32 -12.12 -9.13 -7.93
N ASP A 33 -11.18 -8.91 -8.85
CA ASP A 33 -11.44 -8.62 -10.26
C ASP A 33 -10.65 -9.60 -11.15
N PRO A 34 -11.30 -10.71 -11.57
CA PRO A 34 -10.68 -11.72 -12.44
C PRO A 34 -10.18 -11.15 -13.77
N ALA A 35 -10.92 -10.21 -14.39
CA ALA A 35 -10.56 -9.67 -15.69
C ALA A 35 -9.29 -8.81 -15.60
N SER A 36 -9.16 -8.01 -14.54
CA SER A 36 -7.94 -7.25 -14.28
C SER A 36 -6.76 -8.14 -13.93
N ALA A 37 -6.96 -9.14 -13.08
CA ALA A 37 -5.91 -10.08 -12.72
C ALA A 37 -5.40 -10.89 -13.92
N ALA A 38 -6.30 -11.34 -14.80
CA ALA A 38 -5.93 -12.07 -16.02
C ALA A 38 -5.10 -11.23 -16.99
N ARG A 39 -5.34 -9.91 -17.08
CA ARG A 39 -4.51 -9.00 -17.87
C ARG A 39 -3.10 -8.82 -17.29
N GLN A 40 -2.98 -8.86 -15.96
CA GLN A 40 -1.71 -8.65 -15.27
C GLN A 40 -0.86 -9.94 -15.19
N PHE A 41 -1.51 -11.08 -15.00
CA PHE A 41 -0.87 -12.37 -14.75
C PHE A 41 -1.57 -13.45 -15.60
N PRO A 42 -1.17 -13.62 -16.87
CA PRO A 42 -1.79 -14.60 -17.75
C PRO A 42 -1.47 -16.04 -17.32
N GLY A 43 -2.37 -16.98 -17.62
CA GLY A 43 -2.14 -18.43 -17.48
C GLY A 43 -3.00 -19.17 -16.45
N PRO A 44 -3.22 -18.69 -15.20
CA PRO A 44 -3.99 -19.45 -14.23
C PRO A 44 -5.50 -19.26 -14.46
N ARG A 45 -6.30 -20.12 -13.82
CA ARG A 45 -7.75 -19.92 -13.73
C ARG A 45 -8.03 -18.85 -12.67
N TYR A 46 -8.87 -17.88 -12.97
CA TYR A 46 -9.30 -16.88 -11.99
C TYR A 46 -10.74 -17.12 -11.54
N ILE A 47 -10.98 -17.00 -10.24
CA ILE A 47 -12.32 -16.96 -9.67
C ILE A 47 -12.47 -15.76 -8.75
N THR A 48 -13.70 -15.25 -8.65
CA THR A 48 -14.00 -14.11 -7.78
C THR A 48 -13.97 -14.54 -6.31
N CYS A 49 -13.22 -13.81 -5.49
CA CYS A 49 -13.36 -13.82 -4.04
C CYS A 49 -13.21 -12.40 -3.47
N ASP A 50 -13.89 -12.14 -2.37
CA ASP A 50 -13.77 -10.91 -1.61
C ASP A 50 -13.76 -11.21 -0.11
N PHE A 51 -12.58 -11.10 0.50
CA PHE A 51 -12.40 -11.32 1.94
C PHE A 51 -13.12 -10.28 2.80
N THR A 52 -13.67 -9.20 2.24
CA THR A 52 -14.57 -8.31 2.98
C THR A 52 -16.00 -8.85 3.09
N ARG A 53 -16.34 -9.93 2.37
CA ARG A 53 -17.71 -10.47 2.26
C ARG A 53 -17.80 -11.99 2.46
N ASP A 54 -16.79 -12.74 2.04
CA ASP A 54 -16.77 -14.21 2.04
C ASP A 54 -16.51 -14.79 3.44
N HIS A 55 -17.39 -14.48 4.41
CA HIS A 55 -17.24 -14.81 5.84
C HIS A 55 -17.98 -16.07 6.27
N THR A 56 -18.51 -16.84 5.32
CA THR A 56 -19.27 -18.07 5.59
C THR A 56 -18.69 -19.26 4.84
N VAL A 57 -18.87 -20.47 5.38
CA VAL A 57 -18.46 -21.72 4.72
C VAL A 57 -19.13 -21.86 3.34
N ALA A 58 -20.41 -21.49 3.24
CA ALA A 58 -21.17 -21.54 2.00
C ALA A 58 -20.53 -20.68 0.88
N SER A 59 -19.85 -19.58 1.22
CA SER A 59 -19.12 -18.74 0.26
C SER A 59 -17.96 -19.46 -0.44
N TRP A 60 -17.46 -20.55 0.16
CA TRP A 60 -16.27 -21.27 -0.29
C TRP A 60 -16.56 -22.66 -0.86
N ARG A 61 -17.68 -23.30 -0.48
CA ARG A 61 -18.01 -24.69 -0.83
C ARG A 61 -17.78 -25.04 -2.30
N ASP A 62 -18.41 -24.31 -3.21
CA ASP A 62 -18.30 -24.58 -4.66
C ASP A 62 -16.91 -24.24 -5.22
N ARG A 63 -16.22 -23.28 -4.59
CA ARG A 63 -14.89 -22.81 -5.01
C ARG A 63 -13.79 -23.80 -4.64
N LEU A 64 -14.05 -24.68 -3.66
CA LEU A 64 -13.11 -25.69 -3.19
C LEU A 64 -13.28 -27.05 -3.89
N ALA A 65 -14.23 -27.17 -4.83
CA ALA A 65 -14.43 -28.40 -5.58
C ALA A 65 -13.15 -28.81 -6.35
N GLY A 66 -12.60 -29.98 -6.01
CA GLY A 66 -11.40 -30.52 -6.64
C GLY A 66 -10.08 -29.83 -6.25
N VAL A 67 -10.11 -28.95 -5.24
CA VAL A 67 -8.90 -28.31 -4.69
C VAL A 67 -8.17 -29.28 -3.76
N GLU A 68 -6.87 -29.47 -3.99
CA GLU A 68 -6.03 -30.34 -3.16
C GLU A 68 -5.24 -29.55 -2.13
N VAL A 69 -4.78 -28.35 -2.48
CA VAL A 69 -3.98 -27.48 -1.62
C VAL A 69 -4.54 -26.08 -1.62
N ILE A 70 -4.68 -25.48 -0.45
CA ILE A 70 -4.98 -24.05 -0.29
C ILE A 70 -3.72 -23.34 0.18
N ILE A 71 -3.38 -22.23 -0.47
CA ILE A 71 -2.37 -21.29 0.00
C ILE A 71 -3.07 -19.96 0.26
N ASN A 72 -3.14 -19.57 1.54
CA ASN A 72 -3.75 -18.31 1.94
C ASN A 72 -2.69 -17.22 2.14
N ALA A 73 -2.57 -16.31 1.18
CA ALA A 73 -1.61 -15.19 1.22
C ALA A 73 -2.28 -13.81 1.37
N VAL A 74 -3.55 -13.76 1.79
CA VAL A 74 -4.25 -12.50 2.05
C VAL A 74 -3.79 -11.87 3.36
N GLY A 75 -3.46 -10.59 3.31
CA GLY A 75 -3.11 -9.78 4.47
C GLY A 75 -3.04 -8.30 4.16
N ILE A 76 -3.34 -7.48 5.16
CA ILE A 76 -3.21 -6.02 5.13
C ILE A 76 -2.44 -5.56 6.35
N ILE A 77 -1.62 -4.52 6.23
CA ILE A 77 -0.94 -3.91 7.39
C ILE A 77 -1.69 -2.68 7.92
N ARG A 78 -2.70 -2.24 7.19
CA ARG A 78 -3.51 -1.06 7.50
C ARG A 78 -4.94 -1.24 7.02
N GLU A 79 -5.88 -0.87 7.87
CA GLU A 79 -7.31 -0.90 7.56
C GLU A 79 -7.69 0.28 6.65
N SER A 80 -8.61 0.04 5.71
CA SER A 80 -9.11 1.05 4.79
C SER A 80 -10.51 0.68 4.27
N GLY A 81 -11.50 1.52 4.57
CA GLY A 81 -12.90 1.25 4.21
C GLY A 81 -13.37 -0.08 4.78
N ALA A 82 -13.93 -0.95 3.93
CA ALA A 82 -14.38 -2.30 4.32
C ALA A 82 -13.24 -3.30 4.61
N GLN A 83 -11.99 -2.98 4.26
CA GLN A 83 -10.85 -3.86 4.53
C GLN A 83 -10.37 -3.66 5.98
N THR A 84 -10.91 -4.46 6.89
CA THR A 84 -10.53 -4.48 8.31
C THR A 84 -9.66 -5.69 8.63
N PHE A 85 -8.88 -5.62 9.71
CA PHE A 85 -8.08 -6.75 10.19
C PHE A 85 -8.98 -7.93 10.55
N HIS A 86 -10.10 -7.67 11.22
CA HIS A 86 -11.07 -8.73 11.54
C HIS A 86 -11.59 -9.44 10.29
N ALA A 87 -12.02 -8.69 9.27
CA ALA A 87 -12.55 -9.29 8.04
C ALA A 87 -11.50 -10.11 7.29
N LEU A 88 -10.30 -9.52 7.04
CA LEU A 88 -9.30 -10.10 6.16
C LEU A 88 -8.35 -11.10 6.84
N HIS A 89 -8.08 -10.95 8.14
CA HIS A 89 -7.15 -11.84 8.86
C HIS A 89 -7.87 -12.93 9.63
N PHE A 90 -9.13 -12.72 10.03
CA PHE A 90 -9.87 -13.69 10.84
C PHE A 90 -11.12 -14.25 10.14
N ALA A 91 -12.15 -13.42 9.89
CA ALA A 91 -13.46 -13.91 9.47
C ALA A 91 -13.43 -14.70 8.15
N ALA A 92 -12.79 -14.15 7.10
CA ALA A 92 -12.67 -14.84 5.81
C ALA A 92 -11.72 -16.07 5.87
N PRO A 93 -10.50 -15.99 6.45
CA PRO A 93 -9.67 -17.19 6.65
C PRO A 93 -10.36 -18.28 7.46
N ARG A 94 -11.04 -17.96 8.55
CA ARG A 94 -11.83 -18.93 9.34
C ARG A 94 -12.86 -19.65 8.47
N ALA A 95 -13.63 -18.91 7.68
CA ALA A 95 -14.62 -19.50 6.79
C ALA A 95 -13.99 -20.39 5.71
N LEU A 96 -12.86 -19.96 5.13
CA LEU A 96 -12.08 -20.74 4.17
C LEU A 96 -11.56 -22.04 4.78
N PHE A 97 -10.99 -22.00 5.99
CA PHE A 97 -10.43 -23.18 6.65
C PHE A 97 -11.50 -24.19 7.06
N LEU A 98 -12.63 -23.71 7.60
CA LEU A 98 -13.78 -24.57 7.90
C LEU A 98 -14.32 -25.24 6.63
N ALA A 99 -14.45 -24.49 5.53
CA ALA A 99 -14.87 -25.04 4.25
C ALA A 99 -13.83 -26.03 3.68
N ALA A 100 -12.54 -25.79 3.90
CA ALA A 100 -11.47 -26.70 3.51
C ALA A 100 -11.56 -28.04 4.23
N ALA A 101 -11.89 -28.02 5.52
CA ALA A 101 -12.14 -29.22 6.30
C ALA A 101 -13.37 -29.98 5.79
N GLU A 102 -14.50 -29.29 5.54
CA GLU A 102 -15.70 -29.91 4.96
C GLU A 102 -15.46 -30.51 3.56
N ALA A 103 -14.64 -29.84 2.74
CA ALA A 103 -14.35 -30.27 1.37
C ALA A 103 -13.26 -31.36 1.28
N GLY A 104 -12.63 -31.74 2.39
CA GLY A 104 -11.55 -32.74 2.41
C GLY A 104 -10.28 -32.28 1.69
N VAL A 105 -9.97 -30.97 1.75
CA VAL A 105 -8.73 -30.42 1.18
C VAL A 105 -7.53 -31.07 1.87
N LYS A 106 -6.58 -31.57 1.08
CA LYS A 106 -5.45 -32.36 1.57
C LYS A 106 -4.45 -31.52 2.35
N LYS A 107 -4.25 -30.25 1.98
CA LYS A 107 -3.29 -29.38 2.64
C LYS A 107 -3.69 -27.91 2.69
N VAL A 108 -3.43 -27.25 3.81
CA VAL A 108 -3.57 -25.78 3.94
C VAL A 108 -2.25 -25.14 4.38
N ILE A 109 -1.74 -24.21 3.56
CA ILE A 109 -0.58 -23.38 3.88
C ILE A 109 -1.08 -21.97 4.19
N GLN A 110 -0.89 -21.53 5.43
CA GLN A 110 -1.33 -20.24 5.92
C GLN A 110 -0.14 -19.27 6.01
N ILE A 111 -0.22 -18.12 5.33
CA ILE A 111 0.73 -17.02 5.50
C ILE A 111 0.20 -16.09 6.60
N SER A 112 0.74 -16.28 7.80
CA SER A 112 0.46 -15.47 8.98
C SER A 112 1.48 -14.33 9.11
N ALA A 113 1.91 -14.00 10.32
CA ALA A 113 2.90 -12.98 10.61
C ALA A 113 3.69 -13.34 11.87
N LEU A 114 4.98 -13.00 11.88
CA LEU A 114 5.80 -13.10 13.08
C LEU A 114 5.21 -12.19 14.18
N GLY A 115 5.04 -12.74 15.38
CA GLY A 115 4.35 -12.07 16.48
C GLY A 115 2.86 -12.41 16.63
N ALA A 116 2.27 -13.20 15.72
CA ALA A 116 0.98 -13.85 15.91
C ALA A 116 1.12 -15.05 16.88
N ASP A 117 1.43 -14.76 18.14
CA ASP A 117 1.72 -15.72 19.20
C ASP A 117 1.00 -15.33 20.51
N ASP A 118 1.31 -16.04 21.59
CA ASP A 118 0.68 -15.81 22.89
C ASP A 118 0.93 -14.41 23.48
N GLN A 119 1.98 -13.73 23.01
CA GLN A 119 2.39 -12.39 23.41
C GLN A 119 1.94 -11.32 22.39
N ALA A 120 0.94 -11.62 21.56
CA ALA A 120 0.37 -10.66 20.61
C ALA A 120 -0.43 -9.56 21.32
N GLU A 121 -0.04 -8.30 21.14
CA GLU A 121 -0.77 -7.14 21.70
C GLU A 121 -1.54 -6.35 20.62
N SER A 122 -0.95 -6.25 19.43
CA SER A 122 -1.52 -5.48 18.33
C SER A 122 -2.76 -6.19 17.76
N ARG A 123 -3.80 -5.44 17.35
CA ARG A 123 -4.97 -5.98 16.63
C ARG A 123 -4.56 -6.75 15.38
N TYR A 124 -3.50 -6.31 14.70
CA TYR A 124 -2.91 -7.01 13.56
C TYR A 124 -2.50 -8.45 13.91
N HIS A 125 -1.63 -8.63 14.91
CA HIS A 125 -1.18 -9.96 15.35
C HIS A 125 -2.29 -10.80 15.99
N LEU A 126 -3.16 -10.18 16.81
CA LEU A 126 -4.27 -10.89 17.47
C LEU A 126 -5.23 -11.51 16.45
N THR A 127 -5.61 -10.77 15.41
CA THR A 127 -6.52 -11.27 14.37
C THR A 127 -5.88 -12.36 13.50
N LYS A 128 -4.58 -12.26 13.20
CA LYS A 128 -3.83 -13.31 12.51
C LYS A 128 -3.74 -14.59 13.35
N ARG A 129 -3.35 -14.46 14.62
CA ARG A 129 -3.32 -15.58 15.57
C ARG A 129 -4.68 -16.26 15.68
N ALA A 130 -5.77 -15.51 15.78
CA ALA A 130 -7.10 -16.09 15.91
C ALA A 130 -7.45 -17.02 14.71
N ALA A 131 -7.01 -16.70 13.49
CA ALA A 131 -7.20 -17.59 12.35
C ALA A 131 -6.25 -18.79 12.35
N ASP A 132 -5.02 -18.59 12.81
CA ASP A 132 -4.03 -19.65 12.96
C ASP A 132 -4.49 -20.69 14.01
N ASP A 133 -5.08 -20.23 15.12
CA ASP A 133 -5.65 -21.06 16.18
C ASP A 133 -6.82 -21.89 15.64
N VAL A 134 -7.70 -21.28 14.82
CA VAL A 134 -8.77 -22.02 14.12
C VAL A 134 -8.18 -23.10 13.24
N LEU A 135 -7.23 -22.77 12.35
CA LEU A 135 -6.67 -23.73 11.41
C LEU A 135 -6.02 -24.92 12.11
N ALA A 136 -5.22 -24.65 13.14
CA ALA A 136 -4.56 -25.68 13.93
C ALA A 136 -5.54 -26.63 14.63
N GLY A 137 -6.74 -26.15 14.97
CA GLY A 137 -7.79 -26.94 15.61
C GLY A 137 -8.60 -27.86 14.67
N LEU A 138 -8.41 -27.78 13.34
CA LEU A 138 -9.24 -28.53 12.38
C LEU A 138 -8.72 -29.93 12.05
N GLY A 139 -7.54 -30.32 12.55
CA GLY A 139 -6.94 -31.62 12.27
C GLY A 139 -6.54 -31.84 10.80
N LEU A 140 -6.50 -30.77 9.99
CA LEU A 140 -5.99 -30.81 8.62
C LEU A 140 -4.46 -30.95 8.61
N ASP A 141 -3.90 -31.55 7.56
CA ASP A 141 -2.48 -31.35 7.25
C ASP A 141 -2.30 -29.87 6.87
N CYS A 142 -1.62 -29.12 7.72
CA CYS A 142 -1.42 -27.71 7.51
C CYS A 142 -0.09 -27.22 8.04
N VAL A 143 0.29 -26.02 7.62
CA VAL A 143 1.45 -25.32 8.15
C VAL A 143 1.15 -23.84 8.20
N ILE A 144 1.50 -23.23 9.32
CA ILE A 144 1.32 -21.81 9.58
C ILE A 144 2.69 -21.16 9.50
N LEU A 145 2.92 -20.44 8.41
CA LEU A 145 4.18 -19.75 8.15
C LEU A 145 4.06 -18.31 8.67
N ARG A 146 4.92 -17.94 9.60
CA ARG A 146 4.93 -16.64 10.29
C ARG A 146 6.14 -15.81 9.82
N PRO A 147 6.06 -15.15 8.65
CA PRO A 147 7.17 -14.35 8.17
C PRO A 147 7.38 -13.09 9.00
N SER A 148 8.64 -12.70 9.15
CA SER A 148 9.04 -11.34 9.52
C SER A 148 8.71 -10.36 8.39
N ILE A 149 9.32 -9.17 8.38
CA ILE A 149 9.21 -8.25 7.25
C ILE A 149 9.72 -8.94 6.00
N VAL A 150 8.80 -9.22 5.07
CA VAL A 150 9.17 -9.74 3.75
C VAL A 150 9.66 -8.58 2.89
N HIS A 151 10.87 -8.72 2.36
CA HIS A 151 11.48 -7.73 1.47
C HIS A 151 11.76 -8.31 0.07
N GLY A 152 11.83 -7.41 -0.91
CA GLY A 152 12.04 -7.77 -2.31
C GLY A 152 11.34 -6.79 -3.26
N ALA A 153 11.52 -6.98 -4.56
CA ALA A 153 10.91 -6.14 -5.59
C ALA A 153 9.37 -6.21 -5.53
N GLY A 154 8.72 -5.06 -5.31
CA GLY A 154 7.25 -4.95 -5.17
C GLY A 154 6.74 -4.99 -3.72
N ALA A 155 7.61 -5.14 -2.72
CA ALA A 155 7.20 -5.10 -1.32
C ALA A 155 6.86 -3.67 -0.87
N LYS A 156 5.61 -3.44 -0.44
CA LYS A 156 5.15 -2.12 0.04
C LYS A 156 5.90 -1.63 1.30
N SER A 157 6.27 -2.54 2.20
CA SER A 157 7.10 -2.22 3.36
C SER A 157 8.49 -1.73 2.93
N SER A 158 9.12 -2.42 1.98
CA SER A 158 10.41 -2.02 1.41
C SER A 158 10.34 -0.70 0.66
N GLU A 159 9.25 -0.43 -0.06
CA GLU A 159 8.96 0.89 -0.66
C GLU A 159 8.99 2.02 0.38
N MET A 160 8.31 1.83 1.51
CA MET A 160 8.25 2.81 2.60
C MET A 160 9.60 2.99 3.30
N PHE A 161 10.31 1.90 3.61
CA PHE A 161 11.62 1.98 4.26
C PHE A 161 12.66 2.65 3.36
N ARG A 162 12.65 2.38 2.04
CA ARG A 162 13.49 3.12 1.08
C ARG A 162 13.15 4.61 1.05
N ALA A 163 11.87 4.96 1.13
CA ALA A 163 11.45 6.35 1.22
C ALA A 163 11.92 7.04 2.51
N LEU A 164 11.88 6.36 3.65
CA LEU A 164 12.46 6.87 4.90
C LEU A 164 13.98 7.02 4.79
N ALA A 165 14.67 6.02 4.23
CA ALA A 165 16.11 6.03 4.02
C ALA A 165 16.58 7.16 3.08
N ALA A 166 15.71 7.62 2.18
CA ALA A 166 16.00 8.71 1.24
C ALA A 166 15.82 10.12 1.83
N LEU A 167 15.26 10.26 3.03
CA LEU A 167 15.11 11.57 3.67
C LEU A 167 16.50 12.17 4.03
N PRO A 168 16.65 13.50 3.99
CA PRO A 168 17.89 14.16 4.45
C PRO A 168 18.11 13.98 5.96
N PHE A 169 17.00 13.97 6.73
CA PHE A 169 16.96 13.65 8.15
C PHE A 169 16.13 12.39 8.32
N ILE A 170 16.72 11.31 8.83
CA ILE A 170 16.01 10.05 9.05
C ILE A 170 15.44 10.06 10.48
N PRO A 171 14.11 10.14 10.65
CA PRO A 171 13.51 10.00 11.95
C PRO A 171 13.51 8.51 12.37
N VAL A 172 14.05 8.22 13.55
CA VAL A 172 13.99 6.88 14.15
C VAL A 172 13.33 6.94 15.53
N PRO A 173 12.49 5.95 15.90
CA PRO A 173 11.94 5.86 17.24
C PRO A 173 13.04 5.60 18.27
N ASP A 174 13.05 6.37 19.35
CA ASP A 174 14.02 6.30 20.43
C ASP A 174 15.46 6.29 19.88
N ASP A 175 16.22 5.21 20.07
CA ASP A 175 17.60 5.04 19.60
C ASP A 175 17.74 4.30 18.26
N GLY A 176 16.61 3.89 17.65
CA GLY A 176 16.61 3.12 16.41
C GLY A 176 17.14 1.67 16.54
N ARG A 177 17.37 1.17 17.77
CA ARG A 177 17.95 -0.16 18.02
C ARG A 177 16.92 -1.28 18.04
N GLN A 178 15.67 -0.99 17.69
CA GLN A 178 14.64 -2.03 17.56
C GLN A 178 15.10 -3.08 16.54
N LEU A 179 15.06 -4.35 16.94
CA LEU A 179 15.59 -5.44 16.13
C LEU A 179 14.55 -5.98 15.15
N LEU A 180 14.97 -6.13 13.90
CA LEU A 180 14.21 -6.71 12.80
C LEU A 180 15.01 -7.85 12.18
N GLN A 181 14.34 -8.87 11.64
CA GLN A 181 15.03 -9.96 10.95
C GLN A 181 14.37 -10.28 9.60
N PRO A 182 14.46 -9.35 8.62
CA PRO A 182 13.72 -9.44 7.37
C PRO A 182 14.04 -10.71 6.58
N ILE A 183 13.03 -11.30 5.96
CA ILE A 183 13.19 -12.47 5.07
C ILE A 183 13.00 -12.06 3.61
N HIS A 184 13.84 -12.57 2.72
CA HIS A 184 13.71 -12.33 1.29
C HIS A 184 12.50 -13.09 0.71
N ILE A 185 11.82 -12.47 -0.26
CA ILE A 185 10.64 -13.07 -0.89
C ILE A 185 10.93 -14.43 -1.55
N ASP A 186 12.10 -14.60 -2.18
CA ASP A 186 12.43 -15.86 -2.84
C ASP A 186 12.61 -17.00 -1.84
N ASP A 187 13.17 -16.74 -0.66
CA ASP A 187 13.32 -17.74 0.39
C ASP A 187 11.97 -18.12 1.00
N LEU A 188 11.08 -17.14 1.21
CA LEU A 188 9.70 -17.42 1.61
C LEU A 188 8.99 -18.30 0.58
N VAL A 189 9.11 -17.97 -0.72
CA VAL A 189 8.53 -18.76 -1.81
C VAL A 189 9.08 -20.18 -1.80
N ARG A 190 10.40 -20.36 -1.66
CA ARG A 190 11.03 -21.69 -1.56
C ARG A 190 10.47 -22.50 -0.40
N VAL A 191 10.25 -21.88 0.76
CA VAL A 191 9.65 -22.54 1.94
C VAL A 191 8.22 -22.97 1.64
N VAL A 192 7.41 -22.10 1.01
CA VAL A 192 6.03 -22.43 0.64
C VAL A 192 5.99 -23.61 -0.34
N LEU A 193 6.85 -23.61 -1.37
CA LEU A 193 6.92 -24.70 -2.33
C LEU A 193 7.36 -26.02 -1.68
N ALA A 194 8.38 -25.96 -0.81
CA ALA A 194 8.83 -27.14 -0.04
C ALA A 194 7.71 -27.68 0.87
N SER A 195 6.86 -26.79 1.40
CA SER A 195 5.74 -27.15 2.25
C SER A 195 4.64 -27.89 1.48
N ILE A 196 4.46 -27.69 0.18
CA ILE A 196 3.39 -28.34 -0.61
C ILE A 196 3.54 -29.87 -0.59
N ALA A 197 4.76 -30.38 -0.71
CA ALA A 197 5.03 -31.82 -0.81
C ALA A 197 5.32 -32.49 0.54
N LYS A 198 5.58 -31.71 1.59
CA LYS A 198 5.97 -32.22 2.91
C LYS A 198 4.74 -32.40 3.78
N PRO A 199 4.39 -33.60 4.29
CA PRO A 199 3.33 -33.75 5.28
C PRO A 199 3.67 -33.03 6.59
N GLU A 200 2.73 -32.30 7.17
CA GLU A 200 2.95 -31.47 8.35
C GLU A 200 1.96 -31.86 9.47
N ALA A 201 2.38 -32.83 10.28
CA ALA A 201 1.59 -33.29 11.42
C ALA A 201 1.43 -32.18 12.47
N GLY A 202 0.20 -32.00 12.96
CA GLY A 202 -0.11 -31.10 14.08
C GLY A 202 -0.11 -29.61 13.75
N CYS A 203 -0.12 -29.24 12.46
CA CYS A 203 -0.17 -27.85 12.01
C CYS A 203 0.90 -26.92 12.62
N PRO A 204 2.19 -27.23 12.41
CA PRO A 204 3.30 -26.47 12.97
C PRO A 204 3.23 -24.99 12.61
N ARG A 205 3.61 -24.14 13.58
CA ARG A 205 3.87 -22.72 13.38
C ARG A 205 5.36 -22.51 13.18
N ILE A 206 5.75 -21.97 12.04
CA ILE A 206 7.16 -21.84 11.66
C ILE A 206 7.46 -20.38 11.38
N ASP A 207 8.42 -19.83 12.12
CA ASP A 207 8.88 -18.46 11.94
C ASP A 207 9.80 -18.37 10.74
N LEU A 208 9.50 -17.45 9.82
CA LEU A 208 10.29 -17.22 8.62
C LEU A 208 11.04 -15.90 8.74
N VAL A 209 12.32 -16.01 9.07
CA VAL A 209 13.20 -14.88 9.34
C VAL A 209 14.45 -14.94 8.47
N GLY A 210 15.11 -13.80 8.28
CA GLY A 210 16.44 -13.75 7.68
C GLY A 210 17.51 -14.43 8.56
N PRO A 211 18.75 -14.56 8.06
CA PRO A 211 19.80 -15.28 8.78
C PRO A 211 20.22 -14.58 10.08
N GLU A 212 20.13 -13.24 10.14
CA GLU A 212 20.60 -12.46 11.28
C GLU A 212 19.69 -11.26 11.57
N PRO A 213 19.46 -10.91 12.86
CA PRO A 213 18.82 -9.66 13.25
C PRO A 213 19.64 -8.43 12.82
N ILE A 214 18.95 -7.37 12.41
CA ILE A 214 19.49 -6.05 12.09
C ILE A 214 18.70 -4.98 12.84
N THR A 215 19.36 -3.91 13.28
CA THR A 215 18.64 -2.78 13.88
C THR A 215 17.82 -2.03 12.84
N PHE A 216 16.74 -1.37 13.26
CA PHE A 216 15.93 -0.55 12.38
C PHE A 216 16.74 0.56 11.71
N LEU A 217 17.60 1.23 12.48
CA LEU A 217 18.51 2.24 11.94
C LEU A 217 19.48 1.66 10.91
N ASP A 218 20.14 0.54 11.21
CA ASP A 218 21.09 -0.10 10.28
C ASP A 218 20.40 -0.55 8.99
N MET A 219 19.18 -1.08 9.08
CA MET A 219 18.38 -1.44 7.90
C MET A 219 18.16 -0.23 6.99
N LEU A 220 17.81 0.94 7.55
CA LEU A 220 17.64 2.18 6.79
C LEU A 220 18.97 2.69 6.22
N LEU A 221 20.06 2.62 6.98
CA LEU A 221 21.39 3.03 6.51
C LEU A 221 21.89 2.15 5.36
N GLN A 222 21.63 0.84 5.41
CA GLN A 222 21.99 -0.09 4.34
C GLN A 222 21.16 0.17 3.08
N MET A 223 19.84 0.41 3.20
CA MET A 223 19.02 0.84 2.06
C MET A 223 19.49 2.17 1.49
N ARG A 224 19.92 3.11 2.34
CA ARG A 224 20.42 4.41 1.91
C ARG A 224 21.73 4.30 1.13
N ARG A 225 22.67 3.47 1.61
CA ARG A 225 23.93 3.12 0.91
C ARG A 225 23.60 2.51 -0.45
N TRP A 226 22.69 1.55 -0.47
CA TRP A 226 22.22 0.89 -1.69
C TRP A 226 21.61 1.87 -2.71
N LEU A 227 20.86 2.88 -2.25
CA LEU A 227 20.33 3.96 -3.10
C LEU A 227 21.41 4.93 -3.64
N GLY A 228 22.66 4.81 -3.20
CA GLY A 228 23.77 5.69 -3.58
C GLY A 228 23.69 7.08 -2.94
N LEU A 229 23.08 7.20 -1.76
CA LEU A 229 22.93 8.48 -1.06
C LEU A 229 24.03 8.65 0.01
N SER A 230 24.52 9.89 0.18
CA SER A 230 25.49 10.26 1.22
C SER A 230 24.96 10.05 2.63
N ARG A 231 25.81 10.01 3.66
CA ARG A 231 25.38 9.76 5.05
C ARG A 231 24.26 10.71 5.50
N PRO A 232 23.21 10.22 6.18
CA PRO A 232 22.10 11.04 6.65
C PRO A 232 22.43 11.69 8.00
N ARG A 233 21.61 12.66 8.40
CA ARG A 233 21.49 13.04 9.81
C ARG A 233 20.39 12.19 10.45
N VAL A 234 20.68 11.53 11.57
CA VAL A 234 19.69 10.71 12.29
C VAL A 234 18.99 11.58 13.34
N LEU A 235 17.67 11.58 13.32
CA LEU A 235 16.83 12.26 14.29
C LEU A 235 16.16 11.23 15.19
N HIS A 236 16.61 11.17 16.44
CA HIS A 236 16.02 10.32 17.48
C HIS A 236 14.74 10.97 17.99
N VAL A 237 13.61 10.29 17.83
CA VAL A 237 12.29 10.79 18.23
C VAL A 237 11.78 9.91 19.38
N PRO A 238 11.62 10.45 20.59
CA PRO A 238 11.05 9.70 21.70
C PRO A 238 9.71 9.08 21.33
N TYR A 239 9.51 7.80 21.67
CA TYR A 239 8.31 7.05 21.33
C TYR A 239 7.00 7.77 21.75
N ALA A 240 7.01 8.43 22.89
CA ALA A 240 5.88 9.21 23.40
C ALA A 240 5.44 10.34 22.44
N LEU A 241 6.38 10.94 21.70
CA LEU A 241 6.09 12.00 20.72
C LEU A 241 5.64 11.44 19.36
N LEU A 242 6.00 10.20 19.03
CA LEU A 242 5.57 9.56 17.78
C LEU A 242 4.07 9.23 17.77
N LEU A 243 3.50 8.85 18.91
CA LEU A 243 2.10 8.45 19.02
C LEU A 243 1.10 9.55 18.61
N PRO A 244 1.18 10.80 19.10
CA PRO A 244 0.27 11.86 18.67
C PRO A 244 0.45 12.21 17.18
N LEU A 245 1.69 12.23 16.68
CA LEU A 245 1.99 12.46 15.26
C LEU A 245 1.39 11.37 14.36
N ALA A 246 1.47 10.11 14.80
CA ALA A 246 0.90 8.96 14.10
C ALA A 246 -0.64 9.01 14.02
N ARG A 247 -1.30 9.57 15.04
CA ARG A 247 -2.77 9.77 15.06
C ARG A 247 -3.20 10.85 14.06
N ILE A 248 -2.51 11.98 14.03
CA ILE A 248 -2.79 13.08 13.08
C ILE A 248 -2.60 12.61 11.64
N GLY A 249 -1.51 11.90 11.38
CA GLY A 249 -1.23 11.35 10.06
C GLY A 249 -2.26 10.30 9.59
N GLY A 250 -2.85 9.54 10.52
CA GLY A 250 -3.92 8.59 10.23
C GLY A 250 -5.16 9.25 9.61
N PHE A 251 -5.50 10.46 10.06
CA PHE A 251 -6.63 11.25 9.56
C PHE A 251 -6.45 11.71 8.10
N LEU A 252 -5.21 12.00 7.68
CA LEU A 252 -4.88 12.37 6.30
C LEU A 252 -4.83 11.17 5.33
N GLY A 253 -5.22 9.99 5.82
CA GLY A 253 -5.51 8.82 5.00
C GLY A 253 -4.29 8.08 4.46
N ASN A 254 -3.05 8.51 4.72
CA ASN A 254 -1.82 7.89 4.17
C ASN A 254 -0.59 7.90 5.10
N ALA A 255 -0.75 8.09 6.42
CA ALA A 255 0.45 8.11 7.25
C ALA A 255 1.19 6.76 7.26
N PRO A 256 2.51 6.78 7.04
CA PRO A 256 3.38 5.60 7.07
C PRO A 256 3.48 4.98 8.46
N ILE A 257 3.24 5.80 9.49
CA ILE A 257 3.40 5.45 10.90
C ILE A 257 2.03 5.61 11.55
N THR A 258 1.46 4.51 11.99
CA THR A 258 0.30 4.46 12.89
C THR A 258 0.75 4.01 14.28
N PRO A 259 -0.03 4.28 15.35
CA PRO A 259 0.27 3.76 16.68
C PRO A 259 0.48 2.24 16.69
N GLU A 260 -0.30 1.52 15.89
CA GLU A 260 -0.18 0.06 15.70
C GLU A 260 1.21 -0.32 15.16
N THR A 261 1.64 0.29 14.05
CA THR A 261 2.94 -0.02 13.44
C THR A 261 4.12 0.40 14.32
N ALA A 262 3.96 1.46 15.11
CA ALA A 262 4.97 1.89 16.07
C ALA A 262 5.11 0.87 17.22
N ALA A 263 3.99 0.35 17.73
CA ALA A 263 3.99 -0.69 18.76
C ALA A 263 4.61 -1.99 18.24
N MET A 264 4.25 -2.41 17.01
CA MET A 264 4.87 -3.59 16.37
C MET A 264 6.38 -3.42 16.19
N LEU A 265 6.85 -2.25 15.76
CA LEU A 265 8.27 -1.97 15.64
C LEU A 265 8.98 -2.01 17.00
N ARG A 266 8.35 -1.43 18.05
CA ARG A 266 8.91 -1.42 19.41
C ARG A 266 9.01 -2.80 20.03
N ARG A 267 8.06 -3.70 19.75
CA ARG A 267 8.11 -5.13 20.17
C ARG A 267 9.32 -5.87 19.59
N GLY A 268 9.80 -5.46 18.43
CA GLY A 268 10.81 -6.19 17.66
C GLY A 268 10.20 -7.30 16.81
N ASN A 269 10.97 -7.76 15.81
CA ASN A 269 10.51 -8.67 14.77
C ASN A 269 11.59 -9.70 14.39
N CYS A 270 12.05 -10.45 15.40
CA CYS A 270 13.12 -11.46 15.30
C CYS A 270 12.67 -12.78 15.92
N ALA A 271 13.27 -13.87 15.45
CA ALA A 271 13.09 -15.21 16.00
C ALA A 271 14.32 -16.10 15.68
N PRO A 272 14.51 -17.23 16.38
CA PRO A 272 15.55 -18.19 16.03
C PRO A 272 15.36 -18.72 14.60
N VAL A 273 16.40 -18.60 13.77
CA VAL A 273 16.37 -19.06 12.36
C VAL A 273 16.56 -20.58 12.24
N GLN A 274 17.06 -21.24 13.29
CA GLN A 274 17.42 -22.65 13.30
C GLN A 274 16.23 -23.54 12.94
N ALA A 275 15.03 -23.27 13.46
CA ALA A 275 13.84 -24.05 13.17
C ALA A 275 13.46 -24.06 11.67
N LEU A 276 13.69 -22.94 10.98
CA LEU A 276 13.49 -22.83 9.53
C LEU A 276 14.53 -23.67 8.76
N ILE A 277 15.81 -23.56 9.14
CA ILE A 277 16.91 -24.26 8.50
C ILE A 277 16.78 -25.77 8.71
N GLU A 278 16.58 -26.23 9.94
CA GLU A 278 16.46 -27.65 10.29
C GLU A 278 15.25 -28.29 9.59
N ARG A 279 14.14 -27.56 9.49
CA ARG A 279 12.90 -28.11 8.92
C ARG A 279 12.90 -28.16 7.39
N PHE A 280 13.49 -27.17 6.73
CA PHE A 280 13.42 -27.07 5.26
C PHE A 280 14.76 -27.23 4.54
N GLY A 281 15.89 -27.24 5.25
CA GLY A 281 17.22 -27.21 4.65
C GLY A 281 17.51 -25.92 3.88
N ILE A 282 16.75 -24.85 4.15
CA ILE A 282 16.86 -23.56 3.45
C ILE A 282 17.63 -22.60 4.34
N ASN A 283 18.83 -22.21 3.89
CA ASN A 283 19.56 -21.08 4.47
C ASN A 283 19.02 -19.78 3.88
N PRO A 284 18.40 -18.89 4.69
CA PRO A 284 17.85 -17.64 4.18
C PRO A 284 18.96 -16.68 3.75
N THR A 285 18.69 -15.91 2.71
CA THR A 285 19.62 -14.91 2.16
C THR A 285 19.68 -13.69 3.07
N GLY A 286 20.88 -13.17 3.35
CA GLY A 286 21.08 -12.01 4.21
C GLY A 286 20.51 -10.72 3.60
N PHE A 287 19.96 -9.83 4.44
CA PHE A 287 19.39 -8.56 3.98
C PHE A 287 20.41 -7.71 3.20
N VAL A 288 21.63 -7.58 3.73
CA VAL A 288 22.73 -6.84 3.09
C VAL A 288 23.18 -7.54 1.81
N GLN A 289 23.28 -8.87 1.84
CA GLN A 289 23.65 -9.68 0.68
C GLN A 289 22.69 -9.48 -0.50
N VAL A 290 21.37 -9.40 -0.25
CA VAL A 290 20.38 -9.12 -1.28
C VAL A 290 20.60 -7.73 -1.89
N LEU A 291 20.82 -6.71 -1.06
CA LEU A 291 21.07 -5.34 -1.54
C LEU A 291 22.35 -5.26 -2.38
N ASP A 292 23.44 -5.89 -1.93
CA ASP A 292 24.71 -5.90 -2.65
C ASP A 292 24.61 -6.69 -3.98
N GLY A 293 23.76 -7.72 -4.04
CA GLY A 293 23.54 -8.54 -5.24
C GLY A 293 22.58 -7.94 -6.27
N THR A 294 21.79 -6.91 -5.92
CA THR A 294 20.79 -6.31 -6.82
C THR A 294 20.92 -4.79 -6.87
N PRO A 295 21.70 -4.22 -7.81
CA PRO A 295 21.94 -2.77 -7.83
C PRO A 295 20.67 -1.91 -7.89
N ALA A 296 20.64 -0.82 -7.14
CA ALA A 296 19.51 0.10 -7.16
C ALA A 296 19.30 0.72 -8.55
N THR A 297 18.07 0.64 -9.05
CA THR A 297 17.68 1.22 -10.33
C THR A 297 17.34 2.71 -10.19
N GLN A 298 17.20 3.42 -11.32
CA GLN A 298 16.69 4.78 -11.31
C GLN A 298 15.26 4.83 -10.75
N ALA A 299 14.44 3.82 -11.05
CA ALA A 299 13.08 3.71 -10.54
C ALA A 299 13.05 3.64 -9.00
N ASP A 300 13.98 2.91 -8.38
CA ASP A 300 14.09 2.83 -6.92
C ASP A 300 14.41 4.19 -6.28
N ARG A 301 15.37 4.91 -6.88
CA ARG A 301 15.77 6.25 -6.43
C ARG A 301 14.66 7.27 -6.57
N TRP A 302 13.96 7.27 -7.71
CA TRP A 302 12.82 8.16 -7.93
C TRP A 302 11.67 7.82 -7.00
N HIS A 303 11.32 6.55 -6.86
CA HIS A 303 10.26 6.12 -5.97
C HIS A 303 10.52 6.58 -4.53
N ALA A 304 11.72 6.33 -4.01
CA ALA A 304 12.09 6.70 -2.65
C ALA A 304 11.96 8.22 -2.40
N ARG A 305 12.40 9.06 -3.36
CA ARG A 305 12.33 10.53 -3.25
C ARG A 305 10.92 11.08 -3.42
N LEU A 306 10.16 10.54 -4.37
CA LEU A 306 8.81 11.02 -4.71
C LEU A 306 7.73 10.52 -3.73
N TYR A 307 8.03 9.51 -2.90
CA TYR A 307 7.07 8.89 -1.99
C TYR A 307 6.36 9.90 -1.07
N TRP A 308 7.13 10.82 -0.47
CA TRP A 308 6.59 11.86 0.42
C TRP A 308 6.01 13.06 -0.33
N LEU A 309 6.40 13.25 -1.59
CA LEU A 309 5.90 14.35 -2.42
C LEU A 309 4.50 14.09 -2.96
N ARG A 310 4.06 12.82 -3.08
CA ARG A 310 2.70 12.50 -3.56
C ARG A 310 1.58 13.17 -2.76
N PRO A 311 1.52 13.01 -1.41
CA PRO A 311 0.48 13.68 -0.63
C PRO A 311 0.61 15.20 -0.69
N LEU A 312 1.84 15.74 -0.73
CA LEU A 312 2.07 17.19 -0.82
C LEU A 312 1.57 17.76 -2.15
N LEU A 313 1.83 17.08 -3.27
CA LEU A 313 1.33 17.46 -4.59
C LEU A 313 -0.20 17.54 -4.61
N ARG A 314 -0.86 16.53 -4.04
CA ARG A 314 -2.33 16.52 -3.93
C ARG A 314 -2.84 17.66 -3.05
N LEU A 315 -2.21 17.87 -1.90
CA LEU A 315 -2.59 18.95 -0.98
C LEU A 315 -2.34 20.32 -1.60
N SER A 316 -1.28 20.52 -2.39
CA SER A 316 -1.01 21.78 -3.07
C SER A 316 -2.02 22.07 -4.18
N ILE A 317 -2.43 21.04 -4.95
CA ILE A 317 -3.48 21.17 -5.96
C ILE A 317 -4.81 21.52 -5.28
N ALA A 318 -5.20 20.77 -4.24
CA ALA A 318 -6.42 21.06 -3.48
C ALA A 318 -6.40 22.47 -2.87
N PHE A 319 -5.26 22.87 -2.29
CA PHE A 319 -5.08 24.22 -1.75
C PHE A 319 -5.25 25.30 -2.83
N THR A 320 -4.77 25.07 -4.05
CA THR A 320 -4.94 26.01 -5.16
C THR A 320 -6.41 26.24 -5.45
N TRP A 321 -7.19 25.17 -5.63
CA TRP A 321 -8.63 25.25 -5.91
C TRP A 321 -9.48 25.80 -4.76
N ILE A 322 -9.23 25.34 -3.53
CA ILE A 322 -9.96 25.85 -2.36
C ILE A 322 -9.60 27.31 -2.11
N GLY A 323 -8.32 27.65 -2.26
CA GLY A 323 -7.81 29.01 -2.12
C GLY A 323 -8.44 29.96 -3.15
N THR A 324 -8.47 29.58 -4.43
CA THR A 324 -9.09 30.40 -5.49
C THR A 324 -10.57 30.59 -5.25
N ALA A 325 -11.29 29.55 -4.81
CA ALA A 325 -12.69 29.64 -4.44
C ALA A 325 -12.94 30.63 -3.30
N ILE A 326 -12.20 30.51 -2.19
CA ILE A 326 -12.35 31.38 -1.01
C ILE A 326 -12.00 32.82 -1.36
N VAL A 327 -10.89 33.03 -2.07
CA VAL A 327 -10.47 34.38 -2.47
C VAL A 327 -11.52 35.01 -3.37
N SER A 328 -12.02 34.30 -4.37
CA SER A 328 -12.96 34.84 -5.35
C SER A 328 -14.36 35.10 -4.75
N ALA A 329 -14.81 34.26 -3.82
CA ALA A 329 -16.14 34.38 -3.23
C ALA A 329 -16.20 35.31 -2.01
N LEU A 330 -15.13 35.39 -1.21
CA LEU A 330 -15.19 36.00 0.12
C LEU A 330 -14.17 37.11 0.39
N LEU A 331 -12.95 37.00 -0.16
CA LEU A 331 -11.84 37.88 0.25
C LEU A 331 -11.54 39.01 -0.74
N TYR A 332 -11.63 38.73 -2.04
CA TYR A 332 -11.36 39.71 -3.08
C TYR A 332 -12.62 40.56 -3.33
N PRO A 333 -12.50 41.89 -3.47
CA PRO A 333 -13.66 42.75 -3.67
C PRO A 333 -14.46 42.34 -4.92
N ALA A 334 -15.74 42.02 -4.73
CA ALA A 334 -16.60 41.57 -5.82
C ALA A 334 -16.71 42.60 -6.96
N ALA A 335 -16.68 43.89 -6.63
CA ALA A 335 -16.71 44.97 -7.63
C ALA A 335 -15.52 44.89 -8.60
N ASP A 336 -14.32 44.59 -8.11
CA ASP A 336 -13.12 44.46 -8.93
C ASP A 336 -13.18 43.19 -9.79
N SER A 337 -13.70 42.09 -9.26
CA SER A 337 -13.97 40.86 -10.04
C SER A 337 -14.97 41.13 -11.16
N TYR A 338 -16.03 41.90 -10.90
CA TYR A 338 -17.01 42.27 -11.92
C TYR A 338 -16.41 43.19 -12.98
N ALA A 339 -15.51 44.11 -12.61
CA ALA A 339 -14.79 44.94 -13.56
C ALA A 339 -13.91 44.11 -14.51
N LEU A 340 -13.26 43.06 -14.00
CA LEU A 340 -12.48 42.12 -14.83
C LEU A 340 -13.39 41.30 -15.76
N LEU A 341 -14.50 40.76 -15.26
CA LEU A 341 -15.48 40.03 -16.06
C LEU A 341 -16.12 40.91 -17.16
N ALA A 342 -16.32 42.20 -16.87
CA ALA A 342 -16.84 43.14 -17.86
C ALA A 342 -15.91 43.30 -19.06
N GLN A 343 -14.59 43.22 -18.86
CA GLN A 343 -13.59 43.26 -19.95
C GLN A 343 -13.67 42.02 -20.86
N THR A 344 -14.18 40.89 -20.33
CA THR A 344 -14.44 39.68 -21.13
C THR A 344 -15.86 39.65 -21.71
N GLY A 345 -16.61 40.76 -21.63
CA GLY A 345 -17.98 40.87 -22.14
C GLY A 345 -19.07 40.30 -21.21
N ILE A 346 -18.73 39.91 -19.97
CA ILE A 346 -19.68 39.36 -19.00
C ILE A 346 -20.15 40.47 -18.06
N GLN A 347 -21.41 40.86 -18.18
CA GLN A 347 -21.98 42.01 -17.46
C GLN A 347 -23.38 41.71 -16.88
N GLY A 348 -23.89 42.63 -16.06
CA GLY A 348 -25.23 42.54 -15.49
C GLY A 348 -25.41 41.31 -14.59
N ILE A 349 -26.52 40.60 -14.74
CA ILE A 349 -26.84 39.41 -13.93
C ILE A 349 -25.86 38.25 -14.16
N TYR A 350 -25.16 38.22 -15.29
CA TYR A 350 -24.21 37.16 -15.60
C TYR A 350 -22.91 37.29 -14.80
N ALA A 351 -22.49 38.50 -14.42
CA ALA A 351 -21.26 38.72 -13.64
C ALA A 351 -21.25 37.99 -12.27
N PRO A 352 -22.26 38.15 -11.39
CA PRO A 352 -22.33 37.39 -10.15
C PRO A 352 -22.50 35.88 -10.37
N LEU A 353 -23.29 35.47 -11.38
CA LEU A 353 -23.48 34.06 -11.70
C LEU A 353 -22.16 33.38 -12.12
N THR A 354 -21.37 34.06 -12.96
CA THR A 354 -20.06 33.57 -13.38
C THR A 354 -19.07 33.55 -12.21
N LEU A 355 -18.96 34.62 -11.43
CA LEU A 355 -18.02 34.69 -10.30
C LEU A 355 -18.28 33.61 -9.26
N TYR A 356 -19.51 33.54 -8.74
CA TYR A 356 -19.84 32.57 -7.68
C TYR A 356 -20.00 31.15 -8.23
N GLY A 357 -20.41 30.97 -9.48
CA GLY A 357 -20.41 29.68 -10.16
C GLY A 357 -19.00 29.12 -10.33
N ALA A 358 -18.06 29.95 -10.79
CA ALA A 358 -16.64 29.61 -10.87
C ALA A 358 -16.06 29.26 -9.50
N ALA A 359 -16.31 30.08 -8.48
CA ALA A 359 -15.84 29.83 -7.12
C ALA A 359 -16.42 28.53 -6.53
N ALA A 360 -17.70 28.23 -6.77
CA ALA A 360 -18.33 26.98 -6.32
C ALA A 360 -17.74 25.76 -7.04
N LEU A 361 -17.46 25.86 -8.34
CA LEU A 361 -16.79 24.80 -9.11
C LEU A 361 -15.37 24.54 -8.58
N ASP A 362 -14.59 25.60 -8.36
CA ASP A 362 -13.26 25.52 -7.78
C ASP A 362 -13.31 24.84 -6.40
N LEU A 363 -14.24 25.23 -5.54
CA LEU A 363 -14.40 24.62 -4.22
C LEU A 363 -14.73 23.13 -4.32
N ALA A 364 -15.65 22.76 -5.23
CA ALA A 364 -16.03 21.37 -5.44
C ALA A 364 -14.85 20.51 -5.95
N LEU A 365 -14.06 21.02 -6.90
CA LEU A 365 -12.84 20.37 -7.37
C LEU A 365 -11.81 20.24 -6.24
N GLY A 366 -11.59 21.30 -5.48
CA GLY A 366 -10.68 21.32 -4.35
C GLY A 366 -11.05 20.30 -3.27
N ILE A 367 -12.32 20.23 -2.88
CA ILE A 367 -12.83 19.25 -1.91
C ILE A 367 -12.73 17.83 -2.47
N ALA A 368 -13.06 17.61 -3.75
CA ALA A 368 -12.95 16.30 -4.37
C ALA A 368 -11.49 15.79 -4.36
N VAL A 369 -10.51 16.63 -4.71
CA VAL A 369 -9.08 16.30 -4.63
C VAL A 369 -8.63 16.07 -3.19
N LEU A 370 -9.09 16.92 -2.24
CA LEU A 370 -8.75 16.82 -0.83
C LEU A 370 -9.30 15.55 -0.16
N THR A 371 -10.49 15.11 -0.56
CA THR A 371 -11.15 13.89 -0.05
C THR A 371 -10.82 12.64 -0.85
N ARG A 372 -10.10 12.78 -1.97
CA ARG A 372 -9.81 11.73 -2.96
C ARG A 372 -11.07 11.14 -3.60
N TYR A 373 -12.15 11.90 -3.63
CA TYR A 373 -13.37 11.49 -4.30
C TYR A 373 -13.11 11.37 -5.81
N ARG A 374 -13.14 10.14 -6.35
CA ARG A 374 -12.93 9.87 -7.79
C ARG A 374 -11.71 10.61 -8.34
N LEU A 375 -10.59 10.50 -7.61
CA LEU A 375 -9.41 11.35 -7.83
C LEU A 375 -8.88 11.27 -9.27
N ARG A 376 -8.89 10.08 -9.90
CA ARG A 376 -8.46 9.93 -11.29
C ARG A 376 -9.38 10.65 -12.26
N GLU A 377 -10.68 10.61 -12.01
CA GLU A 377 -11.69 11.25 -12.85
C GLU A 377 -11.68 12.78 -12.67
N THR A 378 -11.37 13.29 -11.47
CA THR A 378 -11.29 14.75 -11.21
C THR A 378 -10.20 15.47 -12.02
N VAL A 379 -9.25 14.75 -12.60
CA VAL A 379 -8.15 15.33 -13.39
C VAL A 379 -8.68 16.04 -14.64
N TRP A 380 -9.64 15.45 -15.33
CA TRP A 380 -10.19 16.00 -16.57
C TRP A 380 -10.97 17.31 -16.40
N PRO A 381 -11.92 17.45 -15.45
CA PRO A 381 -12.58 18.72 -15.23
C PRO A 381 -11.61 19.81 -14.75
N GLN A 382 -10.59 19.48 -13.95
CA GLN A 382 -9.55 20.45 -13.59
C GLN A 382 -8.81 20.99 -14.81
N ILE A 383 -8.36 20.10 -15.70
CA ILE A 383 -7.69 20.47 -16.96
C ILE A 383 -8.62 21.32 -17.83
N ALA A 384 -9.89 20.92 -17.96
CA ALA A 384 -10.88 21.64 -18.76
C ALA A 384 -11.13 23.06 -18.24
N VAL A 385 -11.26 23.24 -16.93
CA VAL A 385 -11.43 24.56 -16.30
C VAL A 385 -10.21 25.45 -16.53
N ILE A 386 -9.00 24.91 -16.29
CA ILE A 386 -7.76 25.67 -16.48
C ILE A 386 -7.60 26.10 -17.95
N ILE A 387 -7.75 25.16 -18.89
CA ILE A 387 -7.65 25.47 -20.33
C ILE A 387 -8.75 26.44 -20.75
N GLY A 388 -9.98 26.27 -20.27
CA GLY A 388 -11.10 27.16 -20.56
C GLY A 388 -10.81 28.61 -20.15
N TYR A 389 -10.38 28.83 -18.91
CA TYR A 389 -10.00 30.18 -18.45
C TYR A 389 -8.79 30.72 -19.23
N MET A 390 -7.79 29.89 -19.51
CA MET A 390 -6.64 30.33 -20.30
C MET A 390 -7.04 30.79 -21.70
N LEU A 391 -7.96 30.08 -22.37
CA LEU A 391 -8.44 30.47 -23.70
C LEU A 391 -9.24 31.77 -23.66
N ILE A 392 -10.16 31.91 -22.70
CA ILE A 392 -10.97 33.13 -22.52
C ILE A 392 -10.06 34.33 -22.29
N ILE A 393 -9.13 34.23 -21.33
CA ILE A 393 -8.22 35.33 -20.99
C ILE A 393 -7.24 35.59 -22.13
N SER A 394 -6.72 34.56 -22.82
CA SER A 394 -5.83 34.77 -23.97
C SER A 394 -6.49 35.54 -25.11
N TRP A 395 -7.80 35.35 -25.30
CA TRP A 395 -8.55 36.04 -26.34
C TRP A 395 -9.01 37.44 -25.92
N ALA A 396 -9.57 37.57 -24.71
CA ALA A 396 -10.15 38.83 -24.23
C ALA A 396 -9.11 39.78 -23.60
N LEU A 397 -8.04 39.24 -23.01
CA LEU A 397 -7.04 39.95 -22.20
C LEU A 397 -5.62 39.42 -22.51
N PRO A 398 -5.15 39.47 -23.78
CA PRO A 398 -3.89 38.87 -24.19
C PRO A 398 -2.66 39.39 -23.44
N GLU A 399 -2.70 40.61 -22.91
CA GLU A 399 -1.66 41.21 -22.08
C GLU A 399 -1.38 40.43 -20.79
N TYR A 400 -2.32 39.59 -20.33
CA TYR A 400 -2.15 38.73 -19.15
C TYR A 400 -1.09 37.62 -19.34
N TRP A 401 -0.63 37.38 -20.57
CA TRP A 401 0.56 36.56 -20.84
C TRP A 401 1.86 37.23 -20.36
N LEU A 402 1.92 38.56 -20.40
CA LEU A 402 3.09 39.36 -20.02
C LEU A 402 2.93 40.03 -18.65
N HIS A 403 1.80 39.79 -17.98
CA HIS A 403 1.51 40.39 -16.69
C HIS A 403 2.55 39.94 -15.63
N PRO A 404 3.07 40.86 -14.79
CA PRO A 404 4.21 40.58 -13.90
C PRO A 404 3.96 39.45 -12.90
N PHE A 405 2.70 39.20 -12.54
CA PHE A 405 2.32 38.13 -11.63
C PHE A 405 2.10 36.76 -12.31
N GLY A 406 2.21 36.69 -13.64
CA GLY A 406 2.14 35.46 -14.44
C GLY A 406 0.88 34.61 -14.25
N PRO A 407 -0.33 35.17 -14.29
CA PRO A 407 -1.57 34.43 -14.01
C PRO A 407 -1.79 33.27 -14.99
N LEU A 408 -1.47 33.46 -16.28
CA LEU A 408 -1.58 32.40 -17.29
C LEU A 408 -0.37 31.45 -17.30
N THR A 409 0.84 31.99 -17.12
CA THR A 409 2.07 31.18 -17.18
C THR A 409 2.15 30.18 -16.03
N LYS A 410 1.58 30.50 -14.85
CA LYS A 410 1.49 29.59 -13.70
C LYS A 410 0.54 28.40 -13.91
N ASN A 411 -0.39 28.48 -14.86
CA ASN A 411 -1.28 27.37 -15.17
C ASN A 411 -0.58 26.22 -15.89
N VAL A 412 0.49 26.50 -16.66
CA VAL A 412 1.27 25.46 -17.35
C VAL A 412 1.89 24.44 -16.38
N PRO A 413 2.66 24.84 -15.34
CA PRO A 413 3.17 23.89 -14.37
C PRO A 413 2.06 23.27 -13.50
N LEU A 414 0.93 23.95 -13.28
CA LEU A 414 -0.23 23.37 -12.58
C LEU A 414 -0.87 22.22 -13.38
N LEU A 415 -1.02 22.37 -14.70
CA LEU A 415 -1.48 21.29 -15.59
C LEU A 415 -0.53 20.09 -15.53
N ALA A 416 0.78 20.34 -15.57
CA ALA A 416 1.78 19.28 -15.42
C ALA A 416 1.70 18.61 -14.04
N ALA A 417 1.45 19.36 -12.96
CA ALA A 417 1.25 18.84 -11.62
C ALA A 417 0.00 17.93 -11.53
N ILE A 418 -1.11 18.34 -12.15
CA ILE A 418 -2.36 17.56 -12.22
C ILE A 418 -2.14 16.25 -13.00
N LEU A 419 -1.44 16.30 -14.14
CA LEU A 419 -1.09 15.11 -14.93
C LEU A 419 -0.12 14.20 -14.17
N THR A 420 0.82 14.77 -13.42
CA THR A 420 1.74 14.02 -12.56
C THR A 420 0.97 13.31 -11.45
N MET A 421 0.01 13.99 -10.81
CA MET A 421 -0.89 13.37 -9.83
C MET A 421 -1.67 12.21 -10.45
N TYR A 422 -2.22 12.37 -11.66
CA TYR A 422 -2.90 11.31 -12.39
C TYR A 422 -2.01 10.08 -12.64
N ALA A 423 -0.77 10.31 -13.08
CA ALA A 423 0.18 9.25 -13.37
C ALA A 423 0.63 8.49 -12.10
N MET A 424 0.67 9.17 -10.96
CA MET A 424 1.09 8.61 -9.67
C MET A 424 -0.02 7.87 -8.92
N GLU A 425 -1.29 8.12 -9.27
CA GLU A 425 -2.44 7.47 -8.67
C GLU A 425 -2.54 6.01 -9.14
N ARG A 426 -2.62 5.07 -8.18
CA ARG A 426 -2.75 3.65 -8.49
C ARG A 426 -4.11 3.36 -9.15
N ARG A 427 -4.18 2.33 -9.99
CA ARG A 427 -5.45 1.87 -10.59
C ARG A 427 -6.27 1.07 -9.59
#